data_AF-A0AAD1Z3P8-F1
#
_entry.id   AF-A0AAD1Z3P8-F1
#
_cell.length_a   1.000
_cell.length_b   1.000
_cell.length_c   1.000
_cell.angle_alpha   90.00
_cell.angle_beta   90.00
_cell.angle_gamma   90.00
#
_symmetry.space_group_name_H-M   'P 1'
#
loop_
_entity.id
_entity.type
_entity.pdbx_description
1 polymer ?
#
loop_
_entity_poly.entity_id
_entity_poly.type
_entity_poly.pdbx_seq_one_letter_code
_entity_poly.pdbx_strand_id
1 'polypeptide(L)'
;MASFCAIASATNCIPYSSSFSSNKSSFPNNRRKYPAVKLTCKAKNDDQRPQTTSKNDENSPGKLDRRDVLLGLGGLYSTSLAVNPMALAKPALPDFKDCIDATQPNGTPINCCPPAVGKIKDYFPSATTVRTRMAAQSFTVDSDYYKKYSTAIQKMKNLSLTDPRNFLQQANVHCAYCDGGYTQQGNPDLLYEIHNSWLFFPWHRWYLYFFEKICQNLIDDDNFALPFWNWDAPGGMQIPPMYNSVVTSPLYDFLRNPDHLPPSVINLEWSNGDVTVPPNDQIKYNLAIMYTQMITQSKTPTDFFGSPYRAGDETPEINTAGQIEQTPHNHVHSWTGTIVDPNNPIDMGVFYSAARDPIFYAHHANIDRMWTIWLNQLKGTNITDLDWLNAYFIFYNEEAKPVRVRIQDCLDTTRLGYTYEDVPIPWLDASTKPKPRTKAKTLPSAPDPIQVFPITLDKPVNVIVKRPKKSGSESSEEILVIEGIEYDKRNYVKFNVYINEDDVNACHPNNTEFLGSFSNVPHGHRMIVKTNRRFRISEVLEELGARDYDRVLVTLVPKSNPVKINGINIKFDP
;
A
#
# COMPACT_ATOMS: atom_id res chain seq x y z
N MET A 1 -29.71 -20.73 54.06
CA MET A 1 -28.92 -21.76 54.75
C MET A 1 -27.84 -22.21 53.79
N ALA A 2 -26.61 -21.70 53.97
CA ALA A 2 -25.42 -22.47 54.36
C ALA A 2 -24.95 -23.44 53.26
N SER A 3 -23.70 -23.45 52.79
CA SER A 3 -22.47 -23.19 53.51
C SER A 3 -21.32 -22.78 52.58
N PHE A 4 -20.46 -21.91 53.08
CA PHE A 4 -19.09 -21.68 52.64
C PHE A 4 -18.25 -22.95 52.80
N CYS A 5 -17.27 -23.14 51.90
CA CYS A 5 -16.02 -23.80 52.23
C CYS A 5 -14.89 -23.22 51.37
N ALA A 6 -13.93 -22.59 52.03
CA ALA A 6 -12.65 -22.15 51.49
C ALA A 6 -11.58 -23.16 51.91
N ILE A 7 -10.70 -23.58 50.99
CA ILE A 7 -9.38 -24.14 51.33
C ILE A 7 -8.35 -23.62 50.31
N ALA A 8 -7.15 -23.40 50.83
CA ALA A 8 -6.11 -22.50 50.39
C ALA A 8 -5.19 -22.99 49.26
N SER A 9 -4.55 -21.97 48.68
CA SER A 9 -3.24 -21.89 48.02
C SER A 9 -2.27 -23.07 48.16
N ALA A 10 -1.72 -23.49 47.02
CA ALA A 10 -0.35 -23.98 46.91
C ALA A 10 0.30 -23.38 45.65
N THR A 11 1.12 -22.36 45.88
CA THR A 11 2.11 -21.81 44.96
C THR A 11 3.19 -22.85 44.67
N ASN A 12 3.36 -23.24 43.40
CA ASN A 12 4.59 -23.89 42.93
C ASN A 12 5.19 -23.03 41.81
N CYS A 13 5.99 -22.05 42.23
CA CYS A 13 6.98 -21.41 41.38
C CYS A 13 8.19 -22.36 41.28
N ILE A 14 8.44 -22.91 40.09
CA ILE A 14 9.72 -23.52 39.75
C ILE A 14 10.56 -22.41 39.09
N PRO A 15 11.71 -22.00 39.66
CA PRO A 15 12.57 -21.02 39.04
C PRO A 15 13.42 -21.71 37.96
N TYR A 16 13.20 -21.36 36.69
CA TYR A 16 14.20 -21.60 35.66
C TYR A 16 15.30 -20.54 35.80
N SER A 17 16.41 -20.92 36.43
CA SER A 17 17.64 -20.14 36.43
C SER A 17 18.35 -20.30 35.09
N SER A 18 18.26 -19.29 34.22
CA SER A 18 19.24 -19.11 33.13
C SER A 18 20.16 -17.96 33.53
N SER A 19 21.31 -18.32 34.10
CA SER A 19 22.42 -17.42 34.36
C SER A 19 23.02 -16.92 33.04
N PHE A 20 22.69 -15.70 32.65
CA PHE A 20 23.46 -14.96 31.64
C PHE A 20 24.66 -14.29 32.31
N SER A 21 25.83 -14.90 32.10
CA SER A 21 27.13 -14.31 32.40
C SER A 21 27.33 -13.05 31.54
N SER A 22 27.52 -11.91 32.21
CA SER A 22 27.93 -10.66 31.59
C SER A 22 29.43 -10.69 31.27
N ASN A 23 29.80 -11.29 30.13
CA ASN A 23 31.13 -11.07 29.56
C ASN A 23 31.12 -9.79 28.74
N LYS A 24 31.55 -8.69 29.36
CA LYS A 24 31.96 -7.47 28.64
C LYS A 24 33.21 -7.79 27.82
N SER A 25 33.05 -7.98 26.51
CA SER A 25 34.17 -7.92 25.58
C SER A 25 34.48 -6.46 25.27
N SER A 26 35.55 -5.94 25.87
CA SER A 26 36.20 -4.70 25.47
C SER A 26 36.94 -4.91 24.15
N PHE A 27 36.50 -4.26 23.07
CA PHE A 27 37.30 -4.09 21.85
C PHE A 27 37.15 -2.66 21.30
N PRO A 28 38.19 -2.13 20.63
CA PRO A 28 38.59 -0.74 20.72
C PRO A 28 37.83 0.19 19.76
N ASN A 29 37.64 1.43 20.23
CA ASN A 29 37.12 2.55 19.48
C ASN A 29 38.07 2.93 18.32
N ASN A 30 37.88 2.33 17.15
CA ASN A 30 38.45 2.85 15.91
C ASN A 30 37.47 3.86 15.29
N ARG A 31 37.63 5.13 15.68
CA ARG A 31 37.04 6.27 14.95
C ARG A 31 37.65 6.34 13.55
N ARG A 32 36.94 5.80 12.54
CA ARG A 32 37.19 6.19 11.14
C ARG A 32 36.68 7.62 10.94
N LYS A 33 37.61 8.55 10.75
CA LYS A 33 37.33 9.90 10.26
C LYS A 33 36.88 9.79 8.79
N TYR A 34 35.63 10.16 8.50
CA TYR A 34 35.22 10.46 7.13
C TYR A 34 35.65 11.89 6.78
N PRO A 35 36.10 12.17 5.55
CA PRO A 35 36.55 13.50 5.16
C PRO A 35 35.35 14.45 5.09
N ALA A 36 35.45 15.58 5.80
CA ALA A 36 34.51 16.67 5.71
C ALA A 36 34.63 17.35 4.32
N VAL A 37 33.59 17.23 3.50
CA VAL A 37 33.46 18.04 2.29
C VAL A 37 32.96 19.42 2.70
N LYS A 38 33.87 20.39 2.77
CA LYS A 38 33.54 21.81 2.87
C LYS A 38 33.17 22.33 1.48
N LEU A 39 31.90 22.66 1.27
CA LEU A 39 31.47 23.48 0.13
C LEU A 39 31.77 24.96 0.46
N THR A 40 32.82 25.52 -0.14
CA THR A 40 33.09 26.96 -0.13
C THR A 40 32.69 27.57 -1.47
N CYS A 41 31.64 28.40 -1.46
CA CYS A 41 31.32 29.28 -2.57
C CYS A 41 32.38 30.40 -2.65
N LYS A 42 33.13 30.44 -3.74
CA LYS A 42 33.97 31.59 -4.11
C LYS A 42 33.46 32.19 -5.41
N ALA A 43 32.91 33.38 -5.32
CA ALA A 43 32.74 34.28 -6.45
C ALA A 43 34.13 34.75 -6.92
N LYS A 44 34.33 34.83 -8.24
CA LYS A 44 35.45 35.55 -8.84
C LYS A 44 34.89 36.61 -9.78
N ASN A 45 35.11 37.86 -9.40
CA ASN A 45 35.31 38.97 -10.32
C ASN A 45 36.66 38.76 -11.01
N ASP A 46 36.75 39.06 -12.31
CA ASP A 46 37.91 39.75 -12.85
C ASP A 46 37.52 40.42 -14.18
N ASP A 47 37.62 41.75 -14.15
CA ASP A 47 37.66 42.65 -15.30
C ASP A 47 39.04 42.55 -15.97
N GLN A 48 39.10 42.33 -17.28
CA GLN A 48 40.20 42.86 -18.11
C GLN A 48 39.70 43.27 -19.51
N ARG A 49 39.82 44.58 -19.77
CA ARG A 49 39.74 45.24 -21.09
C ARG A 49 40.93 44.86 -21.98
N PRO A 50 40.77 44.98 -23.31
CA PRO A 50 41.75 45.74 -24.11
C PRO A 50 41.13 46.93 -24.85
N GLN A 51 41.93 47.98 -25.02
CA GLN A 51 41.65 49.26 -25.68
C GLN A 51 41.83 49.23 -27.21
N THR A 52 40.99 50.04 -27.90
CA THR A 52 41.23 50.91 -29.11
C THR A 52 41.77 50.28 -30.41
N THR A 53 41.35 50.57 -31.65
CA THR A 53 40.71 51.68 -32.40
C THR A 53 40.47 51.12 -33.83
N SER A 54 39.41 51.36 -34.60
CA SER A 54 39.02 52.61 -35.28
C SER A 54 37.86 52.35 -36.28
N LYS A 55 36.98 53.37 -36.41
CA LYS A 55 36.18 53.82 -37.57
C LYS A 55 34.96 53.04 -38.11
N ASN A 56 33.84 53.76 -38.02
CA ASN A 56 32.78 54.04 -39.00
C ASN A 56 31.59 53.07 -39.20
N ASP A 57 30.44 53.59 -38.75
CA ASP A 57 29.15 53.74 -39.43
C ASP A 57 28.11 52.58 -39.50
N GLU A 58 26.90 53.01 -39.11
CA GLU A 58 25.54 52.55 -39.47
C GLU A 58 24.80 51.45 -38.67
N ASN A 59 23.89 51.95 -37.81
CA ASN A 59 22.46 51.63 -37.64
C ASN A 59 21.97 50.18 -37.39
N SER A 60 21.80 49.82 -36.10
CA SER A 60 20.50 49.49 -35.45
C SER A 60 20.68 48.91 -34.03
N PRO A 61 20.01 49.45 -32.98
CA PRO A 61 19.92 48.81 -31.67
C PRO A 61 18.71 47.86 -31.64
N GLY A 62 18.66 46.74 -30.92
CA GLY A 62 19.35 46.34 -29.72
C GLY A 62 18.32 45.64 -28.83
N LYS A 63 18.50 44.34 -28.57
CA LYS A 63 17.81 43.62 -27.49
C LYS A 63 18.04 44.36 -26.17
N LEU A 64 16.98 44.57 -25.41
CA LEU A 64 17.08 44.90 -23.99
C LEU A 64 16.60 43.69 -23.17
N ASP A 65 17.50 43.20 -22.34
CA ASP A 65 17.21 42.37 -21.17
C ASP A 65 17.47 43.26 -19.95
N ARG A 66 16.49 43.35 -19.03
CA ARG A 66 16.68 43.38 -17.57
C ARG A 66 15.36 43.58 -16.81
N ARG A 67 15.20 42.69 -15.84
CA ARG A 67 14.46 42.67 -14.56
C ARG A 67 13.84 43.97 -14.03
N ASP A 68 12.79 43.73 -13.24
CA ASP A 68 12.14 44.55 -12.21
C ASP A 68 11.01 45.49 -12.66
N VAL A 69 9.76 45.03 -12.53
CA VAL A 69 8.66 45.82 -11.93
C VAL A 69 7.69 44.87 -11.20
N LEU A 70 7.56 45.03 -9.89
CA LEU A 70 6.51 44.44 -9.06
C LEU A 70 5.59 45.57 -8.56
N LEU A 71 4.29 45.27 -8.57
CA LEU A 71 3.17 45.86 -7.81
C LEU A 71 2.49 47.15 -8.33
N GLY A 72 1.19 47.02 -8.62
CA GLY A 72 0.25 48.13 -8.79
C GLY A 72 -1.15 47.69 -9.25
N LEU A 73 -2.00 47.36 -8.27
CA LEU A 73 -3.47 47.15 -8.27
C LEU A 73 -4.32 47.70 -9.45
N GLY A 74 -5.31 46.92 -9.90
CA GLY A 74 -6.49 47.43 -10.61
C GLY A 74 -7.27 46.36 -11.39
N GLY A 75 -8.53 46.10 -11.03
CA GLY A 75 -9.34 44.99 -11.54
C GLY A 75 -9.98 45.12 -12.93
N LEU A 76 -10.64 44.01 -13.31
CA LEU A 76 -11.65 43.81 -14.36
C LEU A 76 -11.21 43.95 -15.84
N TYR A 77 -11.02 42.83 -16.52
CA TYR A 77 -11.96 42.22 -17.48
C TYR A 77 -11.26 41.10 -18.27
N SER A 78 -12.00 40.02 -18.47
CA SER A 78 -11.66 38.85 -19.26
C SER A 78 -11.32 39.18 -20.72
N THR A 79 -10.10 38.88 -21.16
CA THR A 79 -9.84 38.44 -22.54
C THR A 79 -8.59 37.56 -22.58
N SER A 80 -8.83 36.30 -22.94
CA SER A 80 -7.92 35.33 -23.55
C SER A 80 -6.57 35.87 -24.06
N LEU A 81 -5.49 35.48 -23.39
CA LEU A 81 -4.16 35.39 -24.00
C LEU A 81 -3.79 33.93 -24.13
N ALA A 82 -3.46 33.56 -25.36
CA ALA A 82 -3.18 32.21 -25.84
C ALA A 82 -2.12 31.51 -24.98
N VAL A 83 -2.58 30.65 -24.07
CA VAL A 83 -1.78 29.55 -23.55
C VAL A 83 -2.04 28.39 -24.48
N ASN A 84 -0.96 27.80 -25.00
CA ASN A 84 -0.92 26.46 -25.61
C ASN A 84 -1.98 25.55 -24.94
N PRO A 85 -2.75 24.71 -25.66
CA PRO A 85 -3.67 23.77 -25.02
C PRO A 85 -2.84 22.68 -24.32
N MET A 86 -2.17 23.03 -23.23
CA MET A 86 -1.81 22.08 -22.19
C MET A 86 -3.14 21.49 -21.78
N ALA A 87 -3.30 20.19 -22.04
CA ALA A 87 -4.47 19.45 -21.63
C ALA A 87 -4.77 19.82 -20.17
N LEU A 88 -5.94 20.43 -19.94
CA LEU A 88 -6.43 20.68 -18.60
C LEU A 88 -6.41 19.32 -17.88
N ALA A 89 -5.74 19.23 -16.73
CA ALA A 89 -5.74 18.01 -15.93
C ALA A 89 -7.20 17.55 -15.67
N LYS A 90 -7.44 16.24 -15.76
CA LYS A 90 -8.73 15.57 -15.54
C LYS A 90 -8.62 14.54 -14.42
N PRO A 91 -8.31 14.97 -13.18
CA PRO A 91 -8.25 14.06 -12.03
C PRO A 91 -9.58 13.34 -11.84
N ALA A 92 -9.56 12.06 -11.49
CA ALA A 92 -10.75 11.40 -10.94
C ALA A 92 -11.05 12.03 -9.57
N LEU A 93 -12.28 12.50 -9.38
CA LEU A 93 -12.70 13.18 -8.14
C LEU A 93 -14.01 12.58 -7.63
N PRO A 94 -14.17 12.40 -6.31
CA PRO A 94 -15.42 11.90 -5.74
C PRO A 94 -16.50 12.99 -5.74
N ASP A 95 -17.73 12.63 -6.10
CA ASP A 95 -18.89 13.50 -5.87
C ASP A 95 -19.37 13.36 -4.42
N PHE A 96 -18.78 14.17 -3.54
CA PHE A 96 -19.08 14.15 -2.12
C PHE A 96 -20.46 14.71 -1.77
N LYS A 97 -21.14 15.39 -2.70
CA LYS A 97 -22.48 15.97 -2.45
C LYS A 97 -23.57 14.92 -2.50
N ASP A 98 -23.39 13.95 -3.39
CA ASP A 98 -24.35 12.91 -3.71
C ASP A 98 -23.81 11.55 -3.27
N CYS A 99 -23.57 11.41 -1.96
CA CYS A 99 -23.26 10.11 -1.38
C CYS A 99 -24.48 9.20 -1.48
N ILE A 100 -24.25 7.97 -1.93
CA ILE A 100 -25.26 6.92 -2.10
C ILE A 100 -24.98 5.76 -1.16
N ASP A 101 -25.99 4.91 -0.95
CA ASP A 101 -25.78 3.67 -0.21
C ASP A 101 -24.69 2.83 -0.89
N ALA A 102 -23.71 2.40 -0.10
CA ALA A 102 -22.78 1.36 -0.48
C ALA A 102 -23.52 0.01 -0.47
N THR A 103 -22.90 -1.05 -0.97
CA THR A 103 -23.47 -2.40 -0.91
C THR A 103 -22.50 -3.32 -0.19
N GLN A 104 -23.00 -4.33 0.50
CA GLN A 104 -22.21 -5.43 1.02
C GLN A 104 -21.97 -6.47 -0.09
N PRO A 105 -20.99 -7.38 0.03
CA PRO A 105 -20.77 -8.44 -0.96
C PRO A 105 -22.02 -9.29 -1.26
N ASN A 106 -22.92 -9.48 -0.29
CA ASN A 106 -24.17 -10.22 -0.48
C ASN A 106 -25.27 -9.42 -1.23
N GLY A 107 -25.02 -8.18 -1.64
CA GLY A 107 -25.99 -7.32 -2.32
C GLY A 107 -26.84 -6.46 -1.39
N THR A 108 -26.68 -6.56 -0.07
CA THR A 108 -27.43 -5.77 0.91
C THR A 108 -26.94 -4.32 0.93
N PRO A 109 -27.82 -3.32 0.75
CA PRO A 109 -27.44 -1.91 0.90
C PRO A 109 -26.90 -1.62 2.30
N ILE A 110 -25.92 -0.73 2.38
CA ILE A 110 -25.37 -0.23 3.64
C ILE A 110 -25.10 1.27 3.53
N ASN A 111 -25.69 2.03 4.45
CA ASN A 111 -25.46 3.46 4.51
C ASN A 111 -24.13 3.75 5.22
N CYS A 112 -23.13 4.08 4.41
CA CYS A 112 -21.81 4.51 4.87
C CYS A 112 -21.59 6.02 4.65
N CYS A 113 -22.65 6.76 4.30
CA CYS A 113 -22.52 8.16 3.99
C CYS A 113 -22.12 8.97 5.22
N PRO A 114 -21.15 9.89 5.07
CA PRO A 114 -20.75 10.73 6.17
C PRO A 114 -21.91 11.65 6.57
N PRO A 115 -21.94 12.13 7.84
CA PRO A 115 -22.94 13.09 8.28
C PRO A 115 -22.86 14.40 7.47
N ALA A 116 -23.96 15.18 7.48
CA ALA A 116 -24.22 16.29 6.56
C ALA A 116 -23.04 17.24 6.36
N VAL A 117 -22.72 17.49 5.09
CA VAL A 117 -21.53 18.24 4.65
C VAL A 117 -21.73 19.74 4.88
N GLY A 118 -21.05 20.27 5.90
CA GLY A 118 -20.87 21.72 6.08
C GLY A 118 -20.01 22.34 4.96
N LYS A 119 -19.68 23.64 5.07
CA LYS A 119 -18.80 24.30 4.09
C LYS A 119 -17.40 23.66 4.08
N ILE A 120 -17.04 23.03 2.96
CA ILE A 120 -15.71 22.45 2.74
C ILE A 120 -14.66 23.54 2.58
N LYS A 121 -13.51 23.34 3.24
CA LYS A 121 -12.33 24.20 3.11
C LYS A 121 -11.14 23.39 2.63
N ASP A 122 -10.28 24.00 1.83
CA ASP A 122 -9.00 23.40 1.47
C ASP A 122 -8.10 23.33 2.72
N TYR A 123 -7.44 22.20 2.89
CA TYR A 123 -6.54 21.92 4.00
C TYR A 123 -5.11 21.80 3.49
N PHE A 124 -4.20 22.49 4.17
CA PHE A 124 -2.78 22.49 3.86
C PHE A 124 -2.01 22.11 5.12
N PRO A 125 -1.26 21.00 5.10
CA PRO A 125 -0.51 20.58 6.27
C PRO A 125 0.68 21.50 6.51
N SER A 126 0.84 21.92 7.76
CA SER A 126 1.88 22.83 8.22
C SER A 126 2.39 22.42 9.60
N ALA A 127 2.72 21.14 9.77
CA ALA A 127 3.21 20.64 11.04
C ALA A 127 4.55 21.28 11.42
N THR A 128 4.69 21.64 12.70
CA THR A 128 5.93 22.19 13.28
C THR A 128 6.72 21.12 14.05
N THR A 129 6.08 20.00 14.39
CA THR A 129 6.67 18.87 15.09
C THR A 129 6.47 17.60 14.28
N VAL A 130 7.46 16.71 14.33
CA VAL A 130 7.42 15.40 13.66
C VAL A 130 7.36 14.33 14.74
N ARG A 131 6.27 13.57 14.77
CA ARG A 131 6.08 12.43 15.69
C ARG A 131 6.54 11.13 15.04
N THR A 132 6.96 10.18 15.86
CA THR A 132 7.39 8.87 15.37
C THR A 132 6.29 7.84 15.62
N ARG A 133 5.76 7.26 14.54
CA ARG A 133 4.93 6.07 14.58
C ARG A 133 5.81 4.88 14.92
N MET A 134 5.51 4.20 16.02
CA MET A 134 6.34 3.12 16.59
C MET A 134 5.80 1.74 16.21
N ALA A 135 6.66 0.73 16.22
CA ALA A 135 6.26 -0.62 15.88
C ALA A 135 5.33 -1.22 16.96
N ALA A 136 4.16 -1.70 16.56
CA ALA A 136 3.08 -2.10 17.47
C ALA A 136 3.47 -3.22 18.45
N GLN A 137 4.36 -4.13 18.03
CA GLN A 137 4.84 -5.24 18.87
C GLN A 137 5.67 -4.76 20.08
N SER A 138 6.16 -3.52 20.07
CA SER A 138 6.92 -2.93 21.18
C SER A 138 6.02 -2.53 22.36
N PHE A 139 4.69 -2.53 22.18
CA PHE A 139 3.73 -2.13 23.20
C PHE A 139 3.05 -3.32 23.86
N THR A 140 3.29 -3.49 25.15
CA THR A 140 2.55 -4.44 26.00
C THR A 140 1.24 -3.83 26.48
N VAL A 141 0.33 -4.69 26.96
CA VAL A 141 -1.00 -4.32 27.48
C VAL A 141 -0.96 -3.46 28.75
N ASP A 142 0.21 -3.33 29.39
CA ASP A 142 0.39 -2.49 30.59
C ASP A 142 1.13 -1.17 30.29
N SER A 143 1.60 -1.01 29.05
CA SER A 143 2.35 0.18 28.64
C SER A 143 1.48 1.44 28.66
N ASP A 144 2.09 2.58 28.96
CA ASP A 144 1.38 3.88 28.94
C ASP A 144 0.88 4.22 27.53
N TYR A 145 1.59 3.75 26.50
CA TYR A 145 1.13 3.86 25.11
C TYR A 145 -0.17 3.08 24.87
N TYR A 146 -0.27 1.83 25.34
CA TYR A 146 -1.50 1.05 25.24
C TYR A 146 -2.67 1.74 25.94
N LYS A 147 -2.45 2.25 27.16
CA LYS A 147 -3.49 2.95 27.94
C LYS A 147 -3.99 4.20 27.20
N LYS A 148 -3.08 5.02 26.66
CA LYS A 148 -3.48 6.25 25.94
C LYS A 148 -4.21 5.94 24.63
N TYR A 149 -3.75 4.95 23.85
CA TYR A 149 -4.43 4.60 22.60
C TYR A 149 -5.79 3.95 22.85
N SER A 150 -5.88 3.04 23.83
CA SER A 150 -7.15 2.48 24.28
C SER A 150 -8.12 3.58 24.73
N THR A 151 -7.63 4.59 25.44
CA THR A 151 -8.44 5.74 25.86
C THR A 151 -8.93 6.54 24.64
N ALA A 152 -8.08 6.78 23.64
CA ALA A 152 -8.47 7.47 22.41
C ALA A 152 -9.59 6.72 21.68
N ILE A 153 -9.42 5.41 21.46
CA ILE A 153 -10.44 4.59 20.79
C ILE A 153 -11.72 4.49 21.62
N GLN A 154 -11.64 4.36 22.95
CA GLN A 154 -12.81 4.35 23.82
C GLN A 154 -13.59 5.67 23.73
N LYS A 155 -12.89 6.82 23.79
CA LYS A 155 -13.52 8.14 23.64
C LYS A 155 -14.15 8.29 22.25
N MET A 156 -13.46 7.82 21.20
CA MET A 156 -13.95 7.84 19.83
C MET A 156 -15.22 6.99 19.65
N LYS A 157 -15.28 5.80 20.27
CA LYS A 157 -16.47 4.93 20.30
C LYS A 157 -17.63 5.55 21.10
N ASN A 158 -17.33 6.35 22.12
CA ASN A 158 -18.33 7.00 22.99
C ASN A 158 -18.92 8.30 22.43
N LEU A 159 -18.39 8.85 21.33
CA LEU A 159 -18.99 9.99 20.66
C LEU A 159 -20.40 9.65 20.12
N SER A 160 -21.23 10.67 19.88
CA SER A 160 -22.51 10.46 19.18
C SER A 160 -22.28 9.78 17.83
N LEU A 161 -23.18 8.86 17.43
CA LEU A 161 -23.12 8.24 16.09
C LEU A 161 -23.26 9.25 14.95
N THR A 162 -23.75 10.46 15.23
CA THR A 162 -23.82 11.56 14.26
C THR A 162 -22.55 12.41 14.21
N ASP A 163 -21.62 12.24 15.16
CA ASP A 163 -20.32 12.94 15.15
C ASP A 163 -19.43 12.24 14.10
N PRO A 164 -18.91 12.94 13.08
CA PRO A 164 -18.08 12.32 12.04
C PRO A 164 -16.78 11.71 12.59
N ARG A 165 -16.37 12.08 13.81
CA ARG A 165 -15.20 11.54 14.49
C ARG A 165 -15.51 10.25 15.25
N ASN A 166 -16.78 9.85 15.39
CA ASN A 166 -17.14 8.59 16.01
C ASN A 166 -16.45 7.42 15.29
N PHE A 167 -16.05 6.39 16.04
CA PHE A 167 -15.28 5.28 15.49
C PHE A 167 -16.00 4.54 14.35
N LEU A 168 -17.32 4.35 14.44
CA LEU A 168 -18.11 3.78 13.36
C LEU A 168 -18.15 4.71 12.15
N GLN A 169 -18.22 6.03 12.36
CA GLN A 169 -18.17 6.99 11.24
C GLN A 169 -16.80 7.02 10.58
N GLN A 170 -15.71 6.91 11.35
CA GLN A 170 -14.38 6.71 10.80
C GLN A 170 -14.32 5.43 9.97
N ALA A 171 -14.87 4.31 10.44
CA ALA A 171 -14.93 3.08 9.65
C ALA A 171 -15.80 3.24 8.36
N ASN A 172 -16.90 3.97 8.44
CA ASN A 172 -17.78 4.25 7.31
C ASN A 172 -17.10 5.10 6.22
N VAL A 173 -16.08 5.90 6.56
CA VAL A 173 -15.27 6.59 5.55
C VAL A 173 -14.64 5.57 4.58
N HIS A 174 -14.05 4.49 5.09
CA HIS A 174 -13.51 3.44 4.24
C HIS A 174 -14.60 2.79 3.39
N CYS A 175 -15.71 2.37 4.01
CA CYS A 175 -16.84 1.80 3.28
C CYS A 175 -17.35 2.71 2.14
N ALA A 176 -17.54 4.01 2.37
CA ALA A 176 -18.06 4.92 1.35
C ALA A 176 -17.13 5.06 0.14
N TYR A 177 -15.81 5.09 0.35
CA TYR A 177 -14.83 5.22 -0.73
C TYR A 177 -14.53 3.90 -1.46
N CYS A 178 -14.85 2.74 -0.87
CA CYS A 178 -14.39 1.43 -1.33
C CYS A 178 -15.53 0.47 -1.75
N ASP A 179 -16.76 0.76 -1.33
CA ASP A 179 -17.94 -0.07 -1.61
C ASP A 179 -18.99 0.74 -2.40
N GLY A 180 -18.51 1.77 -3.10
CA GLY A 180 -19.25 2.57 -4.06
C GLY A 180 -20.28 3.54 -3.46
N GLY A 181 -19.96 4.13 -2.31
CA GLY A 181 -20.75 5.22 -1.73
C GLY A 181 -20.62 6.55 -2.49
N TYR A 182 -19.68 6.68 -3.43
CA TYR A 182 -19.50 7.87 -4.25
C TYR A 182 -19.47 7.56 -5.74
N THR A 183 -19.93 8.52 -6.54
CA THR A 183 -19.75 8.56 -7.99
C THR A 183 -18.62 9.52 -8.34
N GLN A 184 -18.21 9.55 -9.61
CA GLN A 184 -17.21 10.52 -10.09
C GLN A 184 -17.88 11.88 -10.33
N GLN A 185 -17.25 12.96 -9.87
CA GLN A 185 -17.72 14.32 -10.10
C GLN A 185 -17.91 14.59 -11.60
N GLY A 186 -19.13 14.96 -11.99
CA GLY A 186 -19.49 15.22 -13.39
C GLY A 186 -19.75 13.96 -14.23
N ASN A 187 -19.65 12.76 -13.65
CA ASN A 187 -19.95 11.48 -14.30
C ASN A 187 -20.77 10.59 -13.33
N PRO A 188 -22.05 10.90 -13.10
CA PRO A 188 -22.87 10.25 -12.06
C PRO A 188 -23.10 8.74 -12.28
N ASP A 189 -22.92 8.25 -13.52
CA ASP A 189 -23.06 6.83 -13.85
C ASP A 189 -21.79 6.00 -13.54
N LEU A 190 -20.69 6.69 -13.21
CA LEU A 190 -19.40 6.07 -12.89
C LEU A 190 -19.16 6.10 -11.39
N LEU A 191 -18.99 4.93 -10.80
CA LEU A 191 -18.60 4.82 -9.39
C LEU A 191 -17.16 5.30 -9.19
N TYR A 192 -16.91 5.91 -8.04
CA TYR A 192 -15.59 6.27 -7.57
C TYR A 192 -15.00 5.15 -6.72
N GLU A 193 -13.75 4.78 -6.98
CA GLU A 193 -13.03 3.72 -6.26
C GLU A 193 -11.59 4.17 -6.02
N ILE A 194 -11.10 3.97 -4.80
CA ILE A 194 -9.72 4.32 -4.43
C ILE A 194 -8.79 3.11 -4.53
N HIS A 195 -9.34 1.90 -4.46
CA HIS A 195 -8.60 0.66 -4.63
C HIS A 195 -8.32 0.35 -6.11
N ASN A 196 -7.37 -0.55 -6.32
CA ASN A 196 -6.90 -1.06 -7.60
C ASN A 196 -6.40 0.05 -8.55
N SER A 197 -5.88 1.15 -8.00
CA SER A 197 -5.39 2.29 -8.76
C SER A 197 -4.29 3.05 -8.01
N TRP A 198 -3.67 4.01 -8.71
CA TRP A 198 -2.70 4.92 -8.12
C TRP A 198 -3.21 5.78 -6.93
N LEU A 199 -4.53 5.76 -6.64
CA LEU A 199 -5.11 6.52 -5.52
C LEU A 199 -4.98 5.80 -4.18
N PHE A 200 -4.66 4.50 -4.19
CA PHE A 200 -4.60 3.63 -3.01
C PHE A 200 -3.75 4.23 -1.88
N PHE A 201 -2.45 4.45 -2.13
CA PHE A 201 -1.53 4.98 -1.12
C PHE A 201 -1.89 6.38 -0.59
N PRO A 202 -2.11 7.40 -1.43
CA PRO A 202 -2.36 8.75 -0.94
C PRO A 202 -3.71 8.90 -0.23
N TRP A 203 -4.74 8.15 -0.64
CA TRP A 203 -6.00 8.14 0.08
C TRP A 203 -5.83 7.58 1.50
N HIS A 204 -5.19 6.41 1.64
CA HIS A 204 -4.96 5.78 2.94
C HIS A 204 -4.03 6.62 3.83
N ARG A 205 -3.02 7.30 3.25
CA ARG A 205 -2.18 8.26 3.99
C ARG A 205 -3.01 9.38 4.62
N TRP A 206 -3.90 10.00 3.85
CA TRP A 206 -4.79 11.05 4.37
C TRP A 206 -5.82 10.52 5.37
N TYR A 207 -6.32 9.31 5.16
CA TYR A 207 -7.24 8.67 6.09
C TYR A 207 -6.59 8.44 7.46
N LEU A 208 -5.40 7.85 7.49
CA LEU A 208 -4.63 7.66 8.72
C LEU A 208 -4.22 9.00 9.37
N TYR A 209 -3.93 10.02 8.55
CA TYR A 209 -3.59 11.34 9.04
C TYR A 209 -4.70 11.93 9.91
N PHE A 210 -5.93 12.01 9.40
CA PHE A 210 -7.04 12.57 10.17
C PHE A 210 -7.47 11.65 11.32
N PHE A 211 -7.39 10.32 11.15
CA PHE A 211 -7.65 9.39 12.26
C PHE A 211 -6.68 9.62 13.43
N GLU A 212 -5.39 9.81 13.16
CA GLU A 212 -4.37 10.16 14.16
C GLU A 212 -4.66 11.52 14.82
N LYS A 213 -4.99 12.55 14.03
CA LYS A 213 -5.36 13.89 14.53
C LYS A 213 -6.59 13.85 15.45
N ILE A 214 -7.61 13.06 15.09
CA ILE A 214 -8.80 12.86 15.93
C ILE A 214 -8.40 12.18 17.24
N CYS A 215 -7.54 11.16 17.20
CA CYS A 215 -7.04 10.52 18.42
C CYS A 215 -6.34 11.53 19.33
N GLN A 216 -5.40 12.33 18.80
CA GLN A 216 -4.69 13.40 19.54
C GLN A 216 -5.68 14.35 20.22
N ASN A 217 -6.67 14.84 19.48
CA ASN A 217 -7.67 15.78 20.00
C ASN A 217 -8.53 15.16 21.10
N LEU A 218 -8.95 13.90 20.97
CA LEU A 218 -9.81 13.27 21.97
C LEU A 218 -9.10 13.01 23.31
N ILE A 219 -7.78 12.88 23.33
CA ILE A 219 -7.01 12.63 24.55
C ILE A 219 -6.13 13.81 24.99
N ASP A 220 -6.24 14.95 24.33
CA ASP A 220 -5.42 16.15 24.57
C ASP A 220 -3.90 15.83 24.55
N ASP A 221 -3.46 14.95 23.65
CA ASP A 221 -2.05 14.55 23.47
C ASP A 221 -1.60 14.79 22.03
N ASP A 222 -1.07 15.98 21.75
CA ASP A 222 -0.49 16.33 20.45
C ASP A 222 0.75 15.50 20.09
N ASN A 223 1.30 14.68 21.00
CA ASN A 223 2.40 13.75 20.73
C ASN A 223 1.91 12.32 20.41
N PHE A 224 0.60 12.07 20.41
CA PHE A 224 0.07 10.78 19.98
C PHE A 224 0.40 10.51 18.50
N ALA A 225 0.97 9.35 18.22
CA ALA A 225 1.21 8.84 16.87
C ALA A 225 0.70 7.41 16.78
N LEU A 226 0.07 7.05 15.66
CA LEU A 226 -0.42 5.69 15.43
C LEU A 226 0.73 4.67 15.45
N PRO A 227 0.50 3.44 15.92
CA PRO A 227 1.50 2.39 15.78
C PRO A 227 1.41 1.79 14.38
N PHE A 228 2.46 1.13 13.90
CA PHE A 228 2.41 0.32 12.68
C PHE A 228 2.59 -1.16 13.00
N TRP A 229 1.78 -2.01 12.38
CA TRP A 229 1.95 -3.46 12.49
C TRP A 229 3.11 -3.89 11.61
N ASN A 230 4.27 -4.14 12.23
CA ASN A 230 5.54 -4.44 11.56
C ASN A 230 5.62 -5.88 11.03
N TRP A 231 4.62 -6.32 10.26
CA TRP A 231 4.53 -7.67 9.69
C TRP A 231 5.64 -7.98 8.67
N ASP A 232 6.44 -6.99 8.26
CA ASP A 232 7.61 -7.17 7.40
C ASP A 232 8.89 -7.55 8.16
N ALA A 233 8.86 -7.62 9.49
CA ALA A 233 9.97 -8.10 10.31
C ALA A 233 9.53 -9.21 11.27
N PRO A 234 10.38 -10.22 11.56
CA PRO A 234 9.99 -11.39 12.35
C PRO A 234 9.30 -11.07 13.69
N GLY A 235 9.81 -10.07 14.42
CA GLY A 235 9.24 -9.67 15.72
C GLY A 235 7.84 -9.08 15.64
N GLY A 236 7.39 -8.62 14.48
CA GLY A 236 6.06 -8.06 14.26
C GLY A 236 5.14 -8.94 13.40
N MET A 237 5.52 -10.18 13.08
CA MET A 237 4.71 -11.07 12.23
C MET A 237 3.53 -11.74 12.97
N GLN A 238 3.39 -11.54 14.28
CA GLN A 238 2.19 -11.95 15.02
C GLN A 238 1.26 -10.74 15.17
N ILE A 239 -0.04 -10.97 15.38
CA ILE A 239 -0.95 -9.88 15.80
C ILE A 239 -0.37 -9.24 17.06
N PRO A 240 -0.12 -7.92 17.09
CA PRO A 240 0.54 -7.29 18.22
C PRO A 240 -0.24 -7.46 19.52
N PRO A 241 0.43 -7.66 20.68
CA PRO A 241 -0.24 -7.95 21.95
C PRO A 241 -1.32 -6.93 22.36
N MET A 242 -1.12 -5.66 22.00
CA MET A 242 -2.09 -4.59 22.26
C MET A 242 -3.46 -4.79 21.60
N TYR A 243 -3.53 -5.55 20.49
CA TYR A 243 -4.78 -5.85 19.79
C TYR A 243 -5.37 -7.20 20.24
N ASN A 244 -4.55 -8.12 20.73
CA ASN A 244 -4.98 -9.45 21.21
C ASN A 244 -4.93 -9.55 22.74
N SER A 245 -5.52 -8.58 23.42
CA SER A 245 -5.51 -8.48 24.89
C SER A 245 -6.81 -9.03 25.51
N VAL A 246 -7.38 -8.32 26.47
CA VAL A 246 -8.66 -8.66 27.10
C VAL A 246 -9.82 -8.26 26.18
N VAL A 247 -10.87 -9.08 26.14
CA VAL A 247 -12.07 -8.87 25.31
C VAL A 247 -12.79 -7.54 25.58
N THR A 248 -12.53 -6.92 26.73
CA THR A 248 -13.06 -5.60 27.11
C THR A 248 -12.22 -4.44 26.59
N SER A 249 -11.08 -4.70 25.95
CA SER A 249 -10.22 -3.66 25.41
C SER A 249 -10.90 -2.94 24.25
N PRO A 250 -10.81 -1.59 24.17
CA PRO A 250 -11.30 -0.84 23.01
C PRO A 250 -10.58 -1.20 21.70
N LEU A 251 -9.38 -1.78 21.80
CA LEU A 251 -8.54 -2.21 20.68
C LEU A 251 -8.77 -3.67 20.25
N TYR A 252 -9.53 -4.42 21.05
CA TYR A 252 -9.87 -5.81 20.74
C TYR A 252 -11.03 -5.87 19.75
N ASP A 253 -10.99 -6.91 18.91
CA ASP A 253 -12.07 -7.29 18.01
C ASP A 253 -12.22 -8.82 18.04
N PHE A 254 -13.44 -9.29 18.30
CA PHE A 254 -13.77 -10.71 18.37
C PHE A 254 -14.03 -11.33 16.98
N LEU A 255 -14.16 -10.50 15.94
CA LEU A 255 -14.38 -10.89 14.55
C LEU A 255 -13.07 -11.11 13.79
N ARG A 256 -11.98 -11.43 14.49
CA ARG A 256 -10.73 -11.90 13.85
C ARG A 256 -10.74 -13.41 13.73
N ASN A 257 -9.96 -13.95 12.79
CA ASN A 257 -9.78 -15.40 12.70
C ASN A 257 -9.11 -15.94 13.99
N PRO A 258 -9.77 -16.81 14.78
CA PRO A 258 -9.22 -17.35 16.03
C PRO A 258 -7.96 -18.21 15.81
N ASP A 259 -7.82 -18.87 14.66
CA ASP A 259 -6.65 -19.72 14.32
C ASP A 259 -5.39 -18.87 14.03
N HIS A 260 -5.59 -17.57 13.80
CA HIS A 260 -4.53 -16.62 13.44
C HIS A 260 -4.12 -15.72 14.61
N LEU A 261 -4.71 -15.92 15.80
CA LEU A 261 -4.23 -15.24 17.00
C LEU A 261 -2.84 -15.78 17.41
N PRO A 262 -2.02 -14.98 18.13
CA PRO A 262 -0.72 -15.42 18.62
C PRO A 262 -0.80 -16.79 19.33
N PRO A 263 0.18 -17.68 19.10
CA PRO A 263 1.51 -17.44 18.52
C PRO A 263 1.59 -17.56 16.98
N SER A 264 0.46 -17.59 16.25
CA SER A 264 0.46 -17.72 14.79
C SER A 264 1.23 -16.59 14.10
N VAL A 265 2.14 -16.98 13.20
CA VAL A 265 2.89 -16.06 12.31
C VAL A 265 2.01 -15.78 11.09
N ILE A 266 1.85 -14.52 10.73
CA ILE A 266 1.10 -14.10 9.55
C ILE A 266 1.62 -14.78 8.29
N ASN A 267 0.72 -15.12 7.37
CA ASN A 267 1.11 -15.54 6.04
C ASN A 267 0.89 -14.38 5.06
N LEU A 268 1.97 -13.75 4.58
CA LEU A 268 1.88 -12.60 3.67
C LEU A 268 1.43 -12.98 2.25
N GLU A 269 1.27 -14.28 1.98
CA GLU A 269 0.73 -14.83 0.75
C GLU A 269 -0.38 -15.85 1.09
N TRP A 270 -1.22 -15.51 2.08
CA TRP A 270 -2.27 -16.39 2.60
C TRP A 270 -3.38 -16.71 1.60
N SER A 271 -3.91 -17.93 1.69
CA SER A 271 -5.12 -18.40 1.01
C SER A 271 -5.88 -19.34 1.95
N ASN A 272 -7.21 -19.40 1.81
CA ASN A 272 -8.02 -20.35 2.57
C ASN A 272 -7.60 -21.80 2.26
N GLY A 273 -7.41 -22.62 3.30
CA GLY A 273 -6.99 -24.02 3.17
C GLY A 273 -5.49 -24.23 2.92
N ASP A 274 -4.66 -23.18 2.96
CA ASP A 274 -3.20 -23.35 2.90
C ASP A 274 -2.69 -24.22 4.05
N VAL A 275 -1.72 -25.08 3.74
CA VAL A 275 -1.08 -25.95 4.73
C VAL A 275 -0.28 -25.11 5.72
N THR A 276 -0.54 -25.27 7.01
CA THR A 276 0.26 -24.62 8.06
C THR A 276 1.70 -25.16 8.02
N VAL A 277 2.67 -24.24 7.96
CA VAL A 277 4.10 -24.55 7.98
C VAL A 277 4.73 -24.15 9.32
N PRO A 278 5.91 -24.69 9.68
CA PRO A 278 6.63 -24.24 10.86
C PRO A 278 6.87 -22.71 10.85
N PRO A 279 6.79 -22.01 12.00
CA PRO A 279 6.95 -20.55 12.07
C PRO A 279 8.22 -20.00 11.39
N ASN A 280 9.35 -20.70 11.51
CA ASN A 280 10.60 -20.28 10.88
C ASN A 280 10.55 -20.33 9.35
N ASP A 281 9.83 -21.31 8.79
CA ASP A 281 9.62 -21.40 7.34
C ASP A 281 8.66 -20.29 6.88
N GLN A 282 7.59 -20.03 7.63
CA GLN A 282 6.67 -18.93 7.34
C GLN A 282 7.38 -17.57 7.36
N ILE A 283 8.25 -17.32 8.34
CA ILE A 283 9.06 -16.10 8.41
C ILE A 283 9.94 -15.97 7.16
N LYS A 284 10.61 -17.06 6.75
CA LYS A 284 11.44 -17.06 5.54
C LYS A 284 10.62 -16.76 4.29
N TYR A 285 9.42 -17.34 4.16
CA TYR A 285 8.52 -17.08 3.04
C TYR A 285 8.04 -15.62 3.03
N ASN A 286 7.66 -15.07 4.19
CA ASN A 286 7.25 -13.68 4.30
C ASN A 286 8.35 -12.70 3.91
N LEU A 287 9.60 -12.93 4.34
CA LEU A 287 10.73 -12.09 3.97
C LEU A 287 11.02 -12.15 2.46
N ALA A 288 10.90 -13.34 1.85
CA ALA A 288 11.04 -13.49 0.41
C ALA A 288 9.91 -12.81 -0.37
N ILE A 289 8.66 -12.89 0.12
CA ILE A 289 7.53 -12.13 -0.42
C ILE A 289 7.83 -10.63 -0.39
N MET A 290 8.31 -10.10 0.73
CA MET A 290 8.66 -8.69 0.82
C MET A 290 9.75 -8.29 -0.15
N TYR A 291 10.80 -9.11 -0.31
CA TYR A 291 11.82 -8.90 -1.33
C TYR A 291 11.19 -8.85 -2.74
N THR A 292 10.41 -9.86 -3.11
CA THR A 292 9.78 -9.94 -4.43
C THR A 292 8.89 -8.73 -4.70
N GLN A 293 8.01 -8.38 -3.77
CA GLN A 293 7.01 -7.34 -3.97
C GLN A 293 7.63 -5.94 -3.94
N MET A 294 8.55 -5.64 -3.02
CA MET A 294 9.14 -4.30 -2.89
C MET A 294 10.29 -4.05 -3.87
N ILE A 295 11.03 -5.10 -4.29
CA ILE A 295 12.26 -4.95 -5.08
C ILE A 295 12.10 -5.51 -6.48
N THR A 296 11.73 -6.78 -6.64
CA THR A 296 11.69 -7.42 -7.96
C THR A 296 10.55 -6.85 -8.80
N GLN A 297 9.36 -6.72 -8.20
CA GLN A 297 8.14 -6.35 -8.91
C GLN A 297 7.84 -4.83 -8.90
N SER A 298 8.38 -4.06 -7.94
CA SER A 298 8.09 -2.61 -7.79
C SER A 298 9.22 -1.69 -8.28
N LYS A 299 9.57 -1.77 -9.58
CA LYS A 299 10.68 -0.97 -10.14
C LYS A 299 10.26 0.44 -10.56
N THR A 300 8.99 0.65 -10.92
CA THR A 300 8.46 1.93 -11.41
C THR A 300 7.33 2.43 -10.50
N PRO A 301 6.95 3.72 -10.58
CA PRO A 301 5.80 4.24 -9.86
C PRO A 301 4.51 3.50 -10.20
N THR A 302 4.28 3.13 -11.46
CA THR A 302 3.08 2.38 -11.87
C THR A 302 3.04 0.99 -11.23
N ASP A 303 4.18 0.31 -11.09
CA ASP A 303 4.19 -0.98 -10.40
C ASP A 303 3.85 -0.81 -8.91
N PHE A 304 4.43 0.21 -8.28
CA PHE A 304 4.28 0.42 -6.84
C PHE A 304 2.87 0.92 -6.49
N PHE A 305 2.44 2.02 -7.10
CA PHE A 305 1.18 2.69 -6.80
C PHE A 305 -0.03 2.07 -7.49
N GLY A 306 0.14 1.45 -8.65
CA GLY A 306 -0.96 1.00 -9.51
C GLY A 306 -1.16 1.89 -10.74
N SER A 307 -2.11 1.49 -11.58
CA SER A 307 -2.39 2.16 -12.85
C SER A 307 -3.11 3.50 -12.68
N PRO A 308 -2.96 4.41 -13.66
CA PRO A 308 -3.71 5.65 -13.69
C PRO A 308 -5.22 5.47 -13.59
N TYR A 309 -5.88 6.36 -12.86
CA TYR A 309 -7.33 6.45 -12.76
C TYR A 309 -7.74 7.93 -12.83
N ARG A 310 -8.49 8.28 -13.89
CA ARG A 310 -8.84 9.63 -14.31
C ARG A 310 -10.35 9.80 -14.42
N ALA A 311 -10.80 11.06 -14.52
CA ALA A 311 -12.21 11.35 -14.71
C ALA A 311 -12.74 10.73 -16.02
N GLY A 312 -13.83 9.99 -15.93
CA GLY A 312 -14.42 9.27 -17.06
C GLY A 312 -13.93 7.83 -17.20
N ASP A 313 -12.89 7.41 -16.47
CA ASP A 313 -12.41 6.04 -16.51
C ASP A 313 -13.45 5.11 -15.87
N GLU A 314 -13.82 4.04 -16.56
CA GLU A 314 -14.64 3.00 -15.96
C GLU A 314 -13.77 2.13 -15.03
N THR A 315 -14.22 2.02 -13.78
CA THR A 315 -13.53 1.29 -12.71
C THR A 315 -13.22 -0.20 -12.96
N PRO A 316 -13.79 -0.92 -13.95
CA PRO A 316 -13.26 -2.23 -14.31
C PRO A 316 -12.05 -2.13 -15.25
N GLU A 317 -12.18 -1.46 -16.40
CA GLU A 317 -11.30 -1.70 -17.56
C GLU A 317 -9.87 -1.15 -17.41
N ILE A 318 -9.65 -0.21 -16.48
CA ILE A 318 -8.41 0.59 -16.38
C ILE A 318 -7.68 0.36 -15.03
N ASN A 319 -8.35 -0.24 -14.03
CA ASN A 319 -7.84 -0.35 -12.67
C ASN A 319 -6.99 -1.61 -12.47
N THR A 320 -5.66 -1.43 -12.53
CA THR A 320 -4.69 -2.44 -12.08
C THR A 320 -4.02 -1.98 -10.79
N ALA A 321 -4.23 -2.73 -9.72
CA ALA A 321 -3.60 -2.52 -8.42
C ALA A 321 -2.07 -2.53 -8.49
N GLY A 322 -1.46 -1.74 -7.61
CA GLY A 322 -0.02 -1.78 -7.37
C GLY A 322 0.41 -3.11 -6.71
N GLN A 323 1.71 -3.38 -6.70
CA GLN A 323 2.25 -4.63 -6.16
C GLN A 323 1.93 -4.80 -4.67
N ILE A 324 2.02 -3.73 -3.90
CA ILE A 324 1.84 -3.76 -2.43
C ILE A 324 0.39 -3.90 -2.03
N GLU A 325 -0.53 -3.33 -2.82
CA GLU A 325 -1.97 -3.51 -2.66
C GLU A 325 -2.37 -4.98 -2.90
N GLN A 326 -1.77 -5.63 -3.91
CA GLN A 326 -2.02 -7.04 -4.22
C GLN A 326 -1.40 -8.00 -3.19
N THR A 327 -0.12 -7.78 -2.86
CA THR A 327 0.63 -8.55 -1.86
C THR A 327 1.63 -7.60 -1.19
N PRO A 328 1.59 -7.42 0.14
CA PRO A 328 0.87 -8.25 1.10
C PRO A 328 -0.50 -7.71 1.56
N HIS A 329 -0.90 -6.49 1.21
CA HIS A 329 -2.10 -5.81 1.75
C HIS A 329 -3.36 -6.70 1.75
N ASN A 330 -3.78 -7.18 0.59
CA ASN A 330 -4.99 -8.00 0.46
C ASN A 330 -4.93 -9.29 1.31
N HIS A 331 -3.74 -9.88 1.44
CA HIS A 331 -3.56 -11.12 2.20
C HIS A 331 -3.57 -10.86 3.70
N VAL A 332 -3.08 -9.72 4.18
CA VAL A 332 -3.21 -9.34 5.61
C VAL A 332 -4.69 -9.15 5.97
N HIS A 333 -5.45 -8.46 5.11
CA HIS A 333 -6.90 -8.32 5.25
C HIS A 333 -7.59 -9.68 5.39
N SER A 334 -7.34 -10.56 4.42
CA SER A 334 -7.99 -11.87 4.34
C SER A 334 -7.53 -12.83 5.45
N TRP A 335 -6.27 -12.74 5.88
CA TRP A 335 -5.74 -13.49 7.01
C TRP A 335 -6.37 -13.02 8.33
N THR A 336 -6.57 -11.72 8.54
CA THR A 336 -7.09 -11.22 9.82
C THR A 336 -8.61 -11.42 9.99
N GLY A 337 -9.39 -11.28 8.91
CA GLY A 337 -10.86 -11.36 8.96
C GLY A 337 -11.41 -12.69 9.48
N THR A 338 -12.64 -12.69 10.00
CA THR A 338 -13.27 -13.89 10.58
C THR A 338 -13.47 -15.00 9.55
N ILE A 339 -13.61 -16.22 10.06
CA ILE A 339 -14.00 -17.41 9.28
C ILE A 339 -15.45 -17.84 9.54
N VAL A 340 -16.20 -17.11 10.38
CA VAL A 340 -17.58 -17.47 10.76
C VAL A 340 -18.50 -17.56 9.53
N ASP A 341 -18.40 -16.59 8.62
CA ASP A 341 -19.01 -16.66 7.29
C ASP A 341 -17.90 -16.50 6.23
N PRO A 342 -17.49 -17.59 5.57
CA PRO A 342 -16.47 -17.53 4.51
C PRO A 342 -16.85 -16.63 3.33
N ASN A 343 -18.14 -16.34 3.13
CA ASN A 343 -18.62 -15.44 2.09
C ASN A 343 -18.69 -13.98 2.56
N ASN A 344 -18.50 -13.73 3.85
CA ASN A 344 -18.46 -12.40 4.44
C ASN A 344 -17.48 -12.35 5.62
N PRO A 345 -16.16 -12.40 5.36
CA PRO A 345 -15.11 -12.52 6.40
C PRO A 345 -14.85 -11.19 7.13
N ILE A 346 -15.89 -10.63 7.75
CA ILE A 346 -15.82 -9.40 8.56
C ILE A 346 -14.88 -9.58 9.77
N ASP A 347 -14.28 -8.54 10.34
CA ASP A 347 -14.29 -7.19 9.82
C ASP A 347 -13.19 -7.02 8.75
N MET A 348 -11.94 -7.37 9.07
CA MET A 348 -10.76 -7.13 8.20
C MET A 348 -10.80 -7.77 6.81
N GLY A 349 -11.52 -8.87 6.59
CA GLY A 349 -11.50 -9.60 5.32
C GLY A 349 -12.42 -9.05 4.23
N VAL A 350 -13.14 -7.94 4.47
CA VAL A 350 -14.02 -7.29 3.51
C VAL A 350 -14.01 -5.77 3.69
N PHE A 351 -13.94 -5.00 2.60
CA PHE A 351 -13.65 -3.55 2.69
C PHE A 351 -14.70 -2.74 3.45
N TYR A 352 -16.00 -3.02 3.29
CA TYR A 352 -17.05 -2.23 3.96
C TYR A 352 -16.94 -2.25 5.50
N SER A 353 -16.33 -3.28 6.07
CA SER A 353 -16.19 -3.46 7.50
C SER A 353 -14.75 -3.41 8.01
N ALA A 354 -13.73 -3.51 7.16
CA ALA A 354 -12.34 -3.68 7.59
C ALA A 354 -11.90 -2.65 8.64
N ALA A 355 -12.26 -1.38 8.44
CA ALA A 355 -11.91 -0.29 9.36
C ALA A 355 -12.69 -0.25 10.69
N ARG A 356 -13.59 -1.21 10.92
CA ARG A 356 -14.25 -1.44 12.22
C ARG A 356 -13.35 -2.20 13.19
N ASP A 357 -12.33 -2.89 12.69
CA ASP A 357 -11.27 -3.46 13.52
C ASP A 357 -10.18 -2.40 13.76
N PRO A 358 -9.85 -2.05 15.03
CA PRO A 358 -8.75 -1.13 15.34
C PRO A 358 -7.38 -1.51 14.75
N ILE A 359 -7.13 -2.79 14.44
CA ILE A 359 -5.86 -3.23 13.83
C ILE A 359 -5.72 -2.77 12.37
N PHE A 360 -6.82 -2.46 11.69
CA PHE A 360 -6.84 -1.90 10.34
C PHE A 360 -5.88 -0.70 10.21
N TYR A 361 -5.97 0.23 11.16
CA TYR A 361 -5.18 1.46 11.14
C TYR A 361 -3.68 1.18 11.33
N ALA A 362 -3.32 0.14 12.09
CA ALA A 362 -1.93 -0.28 12.24
C ALA A 362 -1.40 -1.06 11.03
N HIS A 363 -2.25 -1.88 10.39
CA HIS A 363 -1.91 -2.52 9.12
C HIS A 363 -1.61 -1.46 8.05
N HIS A 364 -2.53 -0.51 7.86
CA HIS A 364 -2.40 0.57 6.89
C HIS A 364 -1.28 1.56 7.24
N ALA A 365 -0.95 1.76 8.52
CA ALA A 365 0.25 2.50 8.89
C ALA A 365 1.53 1.81 8.40
N ASN A 366 1.58 0.47 8.36
CA ASN A 366 2.73 -0.22 7.78
C ASN A 366 2.71 -0.18 6.24
N ILE A 367 1.53 -0.18 5.60
CA ILE A 367 1.40 0.09 4.16
C ILE A 367 1.93 1.49 3.81
N ASP A 368 1.54 2.51 4.58
CA ASP A 368 2.07 3.87 4.42
C ASP A 368 3.59 3.95 4.68
N ARG A 369 4.10 3.16 5.64
CA ARG A 369 5.54 2.98 5.85
C ARG A 369 6.23 2.37 4.63
N MET A 370 5.62 1.43 3.92
CA MET A 370 6.21 0.86 2.68
C MET A 370 6.45 1.92 1.62
N TRP A 371 5.56 2.91 1.48
CA TRP A 371 5.80 4.05 0.58
C TRP A 371 7.05 4.84 1.00
N THR A 372 7.20 5.13 2.29
CA THR A 372 8.39 5.81 2.82
C THR A 372 9.67 5.00 2.57
N ILE A 373 9.64 3.68 2.76
CA ILE A 373 10.79 2.79 2.51
C ILE A 373 11.13 2.76 1.02
N TRP A 374 10.13 2.64 0.15
CA TRP A 374 10.33 2.59 -1.29
C TRP A 374 11.02 3.86 -1.81
N LEU A 375 10.61 5.04 -1.35
CA LEU A 375 11.28 6.29 -1.69
C LEU A 375 12.71 6.36 -1.13
N ASN A 376 12.89 6.11 0.17
CA ASN A 376 14.11 6.45 0.87
C ASN A 376 15.21 5.38 0.79
N GLN A 377 14.83 4.09 0.74
CA GLN A 377 15.76 2.96 0.75
C GLN A 377 15.90 2.32 -0.63
N LEU A 378 14.84 2.33 -1.44
CA LEU A 378 14.81 1.68 -2.75
C LEU A 378 14.91 2.65 -3.93
N LYS A 379 15.05 3.96 -3.66
CA LYS A 379 15.18 5.02 -4.67
C LYS A 379 13.98 5.12 -5.62
N GLY A 380 12.80 4.72 -5.13
CA GLY A 380 11.54 4.97 -5.82
C GLY A 380 11.26 6.47 -5.97
N THR A 381 10.36 6.80 -6.89
CA THR A 381 9.97 8.19 -7.18
C THR A 381 8.45 8.35 -7.17
N ASN A 382 7.96 9.46 -6.64
CA ASN A 382 6.53 9.75 -6.70
C ASN A 382 6.06 9.96 -8.15
N ILE A 383 4.77 9.70 -8.39
CA ILE A 383 4.10 10.03 -9.64
C ILE A 383 4.13 11.56 -9.83
N THR A 384 4.47 12.00 -11.04
CA THR A 384 4.53 13.42 -11.43
C THR A 384 3.35 13.87 -12.30
N ASP A 385 2.46 12.93 -12.64
CA ASP A 385 1.24 13.20 -13.42
C ASP A 385 0.33 14.20 -12.67
N LEU A 386 -0.11 15.25 -13.38
CA LEU A 386 -0.96 16.29 -12.81
C LEU A 386 -2.36 15.80 -12.48
N ASP A 387 -2.87 14.77 -13.16
CA ASP A 387 -4.16 14.16 -12.84
C ASP A 387 -4.10 13.46 -11.47
N TRP A 388 -2.95 12.88 -11.13
CA TRP A 388 -2.73 12.29 -9.82
C TRP A 388 -2.48 13.37 -8.77
N LEU A 389 -1.54 14.29 -9.00
CA LEU A 389 -1.16 15.32 -8.03
C LEU A 389 -2.33 16.24 -7.62
N ASN A 390 -3.21 16.55 -8.57
CA ASN A 390 -4.36 17.43 -8.36
C ASN A 390 -5.63 16.70 -7.89
N ALA A 391 -5.65 15.37 -7.89
CA ALA A 391 -6.76 14.63 -7.29
C ALA A 391 -6.89 15.01 -5.82
N TYR A 392 -8.14 15.07 -5.34
CA TYR A 392 -8.46 15.46 -3.98
C TYR A 392 -9.47 14.52 -3.35
N PHE A 393 -9.42 14.48 -2.02
CA PHE A 393 -10.36 13.74 -1.19
C PHE A 393 -10.99 14.68 -0.16
N ILE A 394 -12.15 14.29 0.36
CA ILE A 394 -12.81 14.98 1.47
C ILE A 394 -12.78 14.09 2.71
N PHE A 395 -12.28 14.63 3.81
CA PHE A 395 -12.28 14.00 5.13
C PHE A 395 -12.85 14.96 6.17
N TYR A 396 -13.34 14.42 7.29
CA TYR A 396 -13.58 15.23 8.48
C TYR A 396 -12.32 15.29 9.34
N ASN A 397 -11.95 16.49 9.77
CA ASN A 397 -10.81 16.68 10.66
C ASN A 397 -11.19 16.53 12.15
N GLU A 398 -10.23 16.76 13.04
CA GLU A 398 -10.37 16.62 14.48
C GLU A 398 -11.39 17.57 15.14
N GLU A 399 -11.71 18.70 14.47
CA GLU A 399 -12.80 19.60 14.89
C GLU A 399 -14.15 19.28 14.25
N ALA A 400 -14.31 18.08 13.67
CA ALA A 400 -15.52 17.64 12.99
C ALA A 400 -15.92 18.57 11.81
N LYS A 401 -14.94 19.12 11.09
CA LYS A 401 -15.16 19.95 9.89
C LYS A 401 -14.73 19.20 8.63
N PRO A 402 -15.52 19.26 7.54
CA PRO A 402 -15.12 18.66 6.28
C PRO A 402 -14.03 19.51 5.62
N VAL A 403 -12.96 18.84 5.20
CA VAL A 403 -11.79 19.46 4.58
C VAL A 403 -11.41 18.75 3.30
N ARG A 404 -10.96 19.53 2.31
CA ARG A 404 -10.41 19.03 1.05
C ARG A 404 -8.90 18.93 1.15
N VAL A 405 -8.37 17.76 0.84
CA VAL A 405 -6.93 17.50 0.79
C VAL A 405 -6.52 17.01 -0.60
N ARG A 406 -5.35 17.43 -1.08
CA ARG A 406 -4.79 17.00 -2.37
C ARG A 406 -3.66 16.00 -2.18
N ILE A 407 -3.45 15.17 -3.19
CA ILE A 407 -2.36 14.19 -3.20
C ILE A 407 -0.99 14.87 -3.11
N GLN A 408 -0.77 15.96 -3.86
CA GLN A 408 0.50 16.69 -3.83
C GLN A 408 0.89 17.19 -2.42
N ASP A 409 -0.09 17.37 -1.54
CA ASP A 409 0.13 17.91 -0.19
C ASP A 409 0.51 16.81 0.83
N CYS A 410 0.44 15.52 0.48
CA CYS A 410 0.82 14.41 1.36
C CYS A 410 2.10 13.66 0.95
N LEU A 411 2.84 14.14 -0.05
CA LEU A 411 4.02 13.44 -0.55
C LEU A 411 5.16 13.38 0.48
N ASP A 412 5.25 14.37 1.36
CA ASP A 412 6.24 14.49 2.42
C ASP A 412 5.56 14.34 3.79
N THR A 413 5.81 13.23 4.48
CA THR A 413 5.22 12.94 5.80
C THR A 413 5.69 13.91 6.88
N THR A 414 6.85 14.56 6.71
CA THR A 414 7.33 15.55 7.68
C THR A 414 6.49 16.83 7.66
N ARG A 415 5.93 17.21 6.49
CA ARG A 415 4.93 18.29 6.40
C ARG A 415 3.61 17.93 7.08
N LEU A 416 3.27 16.63 7.08
CA LEU A 416 2.16 16.06 7.85
C LEU A 416 2.50 15.89 9.36
N GLY A 417 3.75 16.09 9.75
CA GLY A 417 4.17 16.03 11.15
C GLY A 417 4.34 14.61 11.69
N TYR A 418 4.65 13.63 10.84
CA TYR A 418 4.99 12.30 11.31
C TYR A 418 6.10 11.62 10.47
N THR A 419 6.73 10.63 11.10
CA THR A 419 7.69 9.70 10.50
C THR A 419 7.48 8.31 11.13
N TYR A 420 8.28 7.33 10.72
CA TYR A 420 8.29 5.99 11.27
C TYR A 420 9.54 5.72 12.09
N GLU A 421 9.42 4.88 13.11
CA GLU A 421 10.55 4.34 13.85
C GLU A 421 11.51 3.63 12.90
N ASP A 422 12.81 3.91 13.06
CA ASP A 422 13.85 3.20 12.34
C ASP A 422 14.06 1.82 12.96
N VAL A 423 13.44 0.81 12.34
CA VAL A 423 13.53 -0.60 12.71
C VAL A 423 14.24 -1.38 11.61
N PRO A 424 14.94 -2.48 11.94
CA PRO A 424 15.58 -3.31 10.93
C PRO A 424 14.63 -3.74 9.82
N ILE A 425 15.11 -3.72 8.58
CA ILE A 425 14.38 -4.12 7.38
C ILE A 425 15.01 -5.41 6.84
N PRO A 426 14.72 -6.58 7.46
CA PRO A 426 15.47 -7.82 7.22
C PRO A 426 15.33 -8.35 5.79
N TRP A 427 14.24 -8.03 5.09
CA TRP A 427 14.03 -8.42 3.69
C TRP A 427 14.90 -7.64 2.69
N LEU A 428 15.70 -6.66 3.13
CA LEU A 428 16.77 -6.07 2.30
C LEU A 428 18.04 -6.93 2.26
N ASP A 429 18.18 -7.90 3.18
CA ASP A 429 19.34 -8.78 3.21
C ASP A 429 19.34 -9.72 2.00
N ALA A 430 20.48 -9.84 1.31
CA ALA A 430 20.62 -10.67 0.12
C ALA A 430 20.29 -12.16 0.36
N SER A 431 20.35 -12.64 1.60
CA SER A 431 19.95 -14.00 1.97
C SER A 431 18.43 -14.24 1.87
N THR A 432 17.62 -13.19 1.93
CA THR A 432 16.15 -13.25 1.80
C THR A 432 15.66 -13.25 0.36
N LYS A 433 16.53 -12.85 -0.58
CA LYS A 433 16.26 -12.92 -2.02
C LYS A 433 15.81 -14.34 -2.40
N PRO A 434 14.68 -14.50 -3.11
CA PRO A 434 14.26 -15.79 -3.64
C PRO A 434 15.37 -16.47 -4.43
N LYS A 435 15.44 -17.79 -4.37
CA LYS A 435 16.47 -18.58 -5.07
C LYS A 435 15.83 -19.62 -5.97
N PRO A 436 16.39 -19.89 -7.16
CA PRO A 436 15.88 -20.95 -8.03
C PRO A 436 15.78 -22.27 -7.26
N ARG A 437 14.62 -22.94 -7.32
CA ARG A 437 14.44 -24.27 -6.72
C ARG A 437 15.33 -25.30 -7.43
N THR A 438 15.45 -25.16 -8.74
CA THR A 438 16.30 -25.99 -9.59
C THR A 438 17.01 -25.12 -10.62
N LYS A 439 18.22 -25.51 -11.04
CA LYS A 439 18.88 -24.86 -12.17
C LYS A 439 18.19 -25.28 -13.47
N ALA A 440 18.05 -24.34 -14.42
CA ALA A 440 17.71 -24.54 -15.83
C ALA A 440 16.92 -25.83 -16.14
N LYS A 441 15.59 -25.75 -16.13
CA LYS A 441 14.70 -26.86 -16.49
C LYS A 441 14.54 -26.96 -18.00
N THR A 442 14.64 -28.18 -18.53
CA THR A 442 14.01 -28.49 -19.81
C THR A 442 12.53 -28.21 -19.67
N LEU A 443 11.98 -27.33 -20.51
CA LEU A 443 10.57 -26.98 -20.42
C LEU A 443 9.71 -28.23 -20.71
N PRO A 444 8.72 -28.53 -19.86
CA PRO A 444 7.78 -29.61 -20.13
C PRO A 444 6.93 -29.28 -21.37
N SER A 445 6.29 -30.30 -21.94
CA SER A 445 5.32 -30.08 -23.02
C SER A 445 4.06 -29.41 -22.44
N ALA A 446 3.69 -28.26 -22.98
CA ALA A 446 2.44 -27.56 -22.69
C ALA A 446 1.96 -26.79 -23.93
N PRO A 447 0.64 -26.56 -24.07
CA PRO A 447 0.05 -25.90 -25.23
C PRO A 447 0.44 -24.41 -25.33
N ASP A 448 0.30 -23.86 -26.54
CA ASP A 448 0.37 -22.42 -26.77
C ASP A 448 -0.83 -21.71 -26.11
N PRO A 449 -0.67 -20.46 -25.60
CA PRO A 449 -1.77 -19.72 -24.96
C PRO A 449 -3.05 -19.64 -25.80
N ILE A 450 -2.95 -19.50 -27.12
CA ILE A 450 -4.10 -19.40 -28.03
C ILE A 450 -4.95 -20.68 -28.10
N GLN A 451 -4.39 -21.83 -27.72
CA GLN A 451 -5.10 -23.10 -27.67
C GLN A 451 -5.83 -23.32 -26.35
N VAL A 452 -5.51 -22.50 -25.33
CA VAL A 452 -6.05 -22.61 -23.98
C VAL A 452 -7.06 -21.50 -23.71
N PHE A 453 -6.68 -20.24 -23.91
CA PHE A 453 -7.50 -19.08 -23.53
C PHE A 453 -8.53 -18.71 -24.61
N PRO A 454 -9.73 -18.20 -24.22
CA PRO A 454 -10.15 -17.90 -22.86
C PRO A 454 -10.55 -19.14 -22.05
N ILE A 455 -10.26 -19.12 -20.75
CA ILE A 455 -10.66 -20.20 -19.81
C ILE A 455 -11.35 -19.66 -18.57
N THR A 456 -12.04 -20.53 -17.85
CA THR A 456 -12.24 -20.36 -16.40
C THR A 456 -11.13 -21.12 -15.67
N LEU A 457 -10.35 -20.44 -14.84
CA LEU A 457 -9.25 -21.00 -14.07
C LEU A 457 -9.81 -21.64 -12.78
N ASP A 458 -10.23 -22.89 -12.87
CA ASP A 458 -10.75 -23.72 -11.77
C ASP A 458 -9.77 -24.81 -11.32
N LYS A 459 -8.72 -25.05 -12.11
CA LYS A 459 -7.61 -25.97 -11.83
C LYS A 459 -6.28 -25.39 -12.33
N PRO A 460 -5.13 -25.96 -11.91
CA PRO A 460 -3.84 -25.53 -12.44
C PRO A 460 -3.75 -25.62 -13.95
N VAL A 461 -3.15 -24.61 -14.58
CA VAL A 461 -2.97 -24.53 -16.05
C VAL A 461 -1.54 -24.16 -16.38
N ASN A 462 -0.97 -24.91 -17.33
CA ASN A 462 0.39 -24.75 -17.85
C ASN A 462 0.32 -24.31 -19.31
N VAL A 463 1.05 -23.26 -19.69
CA VAL A 463 1.17 -22.80 -21.08
C VAL A 463 2.60 -22.41 -21.43
N ILE A 464 3.01 -22.63 -22.68
CA ILE A 464 4.32 -22.17 -23.17
C ILE A 464 4.18 -20.82 -23.87
N VAL A 465 4.60 -19.76 -23.20
CA VAL A 465 4.52 -18.38 -23.70
C VAL A 465 5.79 -18.04 -24.49
N LYS A 466 5.61 -17.54 -25.72
CA LYS A 466 6.72 -17.08 -26.57
C LYS A 466 7.24 -15.73 -26.06
N ARG A 467 8.56 -15.58 -25.99
CA ARG A 467 9.20 -14.31 -25.66
C ARG A 467 9.37 -13.43 -26.91
N PRO A 468 9.12 -12.11 -26.83
CA PRO A 468 9.39 -11.19 -27.92
C PRO A 468 10.90 -11.10 -28.17
N LYS A 469 11.33 -11.08 -29.43
CA LYS A 469 12.73 -10.84 -29.77
C LYS A 469 13.04 -9.35 -29.60
N LYS A 470 14.13 -9.04 -28.90
CA LYS A 470 14.60 -7.68 -28.71
C LYS A 470 14.97 -7.06 -30.08
N SER A 471 14.33 -5.96 -30.45
CA SER A 471 14.65 -5.18 -31.65
C SER A 471 15.29 -3.87 -31.22
N GLY A 472 16.63 -3.81 -31.19
CA GLY A 472 17.38 -2.58 -30.88
C GLY A 472 18.20 -2.61 -29.59
N SER A 473 18.86 -1.49 -29.28
CA SER A 473 19.86 -1.34 -28.21
C SER A 473 19.31 -0.84 -26.86
N GLU A 474 18.02 -0.56 -26.74
CA GLU A 474 17.44 -0.01 -25.50
C GLU A 474 17.26 -1.08 -24.41
N SER A 475 17.46 -0.72 -23.14
CA SER A 475 17.26 -1.60 -21.99
C SER A 475 15.78 -1.62 -21.59
N SER A 476 14.95 -2.31 -22.35
CA SER A 476 13.53 -2.51 -22.00
C SER A 476 13.33 -3.69 -21.04
N GLU A 477 12.43 -3.55 -20.08
CA GLU A 477 12.06 -4.63 -19.15
C GLU A 477 11.10 -5.60 -19.82
N GLU A 478 11.34 -6.91 -19.71
CA GLU A 478 10.34 -7.92 -20.06
C GLU A 478 9.29 -8.02 -18.96
N ILE A 479 8.01 -7.91 -19.35
CA ILE A 479 6.87 -8.08 -18.46
C ILE A 479 5.95 -9.21 -18.96
N LEU A 480 5.58 -10.10 -18.06
CA LEU A 480 4.49 -11.06 -18.24
C LEU A 480 3.17 -10.36 -17.94
N VAL A 481 2.19 -10.47 -18.85
CA VAL A 481 0.86 -9.91 -18.69
C VAL A 481 -0.17 -11.03 -18.74
N ILE A 482 -0.99 -11.12 -17.69
CA ILE A 482 -2.20 -11.94 -17.65
C ILE A 482 -3.35 -11.00 -17.99
N GLU A 483 -4.04 -11.30 -19.09
CA GLU A 483 -4.99 -10.41 -19.75
C GLU A 483 -6.43 -10.82 -19.48
N GLY A 484 -7.28 -9.81 -19.27
CA GLY A 484 -8.73 -9.97 -19.15
C GLY A 484 -9.13 -10.93 -18.03
N ILE A 485 -8.58 -10.72 -16.83
CA ILE A 485 -8.98 -11.41 -15.61
C ILE A 485 -10.38 -10.90 -15.26
N GLU A 486 -11.40 -11.70 -15.55
CA GLU A 486 -12.80 -11.40 -15.24
C GLU A 486 -13.24 -12.20 -14.00
N TYR A 487 -13.74 -11.50 -12.98
CA TYR A 487 -14.11 -12.11 -11.71
C TYR A 487 -15.23 -11.34 -11.02
N ASP A 488 -15.87 -12.00 -10.05
CA ASP A 488 -16.86 -11.37 -9.19
C ASP A 488 -16.18 -10.72 -7.99
N LYS A 489 -16.22 -9.39 -7.90
CA LYS A 489 -15.49 -8.64 -6.87
C LYS A 489 -16.07 -8.79 -5.46
N ARG A 490 -17.28 -9.35 -5.35
CA ARG A 490 -17.93 -9.71 -4.08
C ARG A 490 -17.29 -10.95 -3.46
N ASN A 491 -16.51 -11.70 -4.24
CA ASN A 491 -15.87 -12.92 -3.78
C ASN A 491 -14.39 -12.69 -3.53
N TYR A 492 -13.85 -13.41 -2.54
CA TYR A 492 -12.42 -13.54 -2.39
C TYR A 492 -11.90 -14.39 -3.54
N VAL A 493 -10.99 -13.83 -4.32
CA VAL A 493 -10.43 -14.45 -5.51
C VAL A 493 -8.92 -14.42 -5.38
N LYS A 494 -8.26 -15.52 -5.72
CA LYS A 494 -6.81 -15.63 -5.71
C LYS A 494 -6.34 -16.70 -6.67
N PHE A 495 -5.26 -16.40 -7.39
CA PHE A 495 -4.44 -17.40 -8.05
C PHE A 495 -2.97 -17.01 -8.01
N ASN A 496 -2.11 -18.01 -7.93
CA ASN A 496 -0.66 -17.86 -7.93
C ASN A 496 -0.11 -17.97 -9.36
N VAL A 497 1.00 -17.30 -9.61
CA VAL A 497 1.67 -17.26 -10.91
C VAL A 497 3.11 -17.73 -10.76
N TYR A 498 3.46 -18.74 -11.54
CA TYR A 498 4.81 -19.30 -11.57
C TYR A 498 5.38 -19.22 -12.98
N ILE A 499 6.71 -19.13 -13.06
CA ILE A 499 7.47 -19.17 -14.31
C ILE A 499 8.50 -20.30 -14.26
N ASN A 500 8.56 -21.09 -15.33
CA ASN A 500 9.44 -22.26 -15.48
C ASN A 500 9.30 -23.30 -14.35
N GLU A 501 8.08 -23.46 -13.81
CA GLU A 501 7.76 -24.43 -12.76
C GLU A 501 6.40 -25.08 -12.98
N ASP A 502 6.34 -26.41 -12.96
CA ASP A 502 5.15 -27.26 -13.11
C ASP A 502 4.85 -28.06 -11.84
N ASP A 503 5.83 -28.33 -10.99
CA ASP A 503 5.67 -28.93 -9.66
C ASP A 503 5.52 -27.82 -8.61
N VAL A 504 4.36 -27.18 -8.67
CA VAL A 504 3.99 -26.01 -7.86
C VAL A 504 3.81 -26.33 -6.37
N ASN A 505 3.63 -27.60 -5.99
CA ASN A 505 3.50 -28.01 -4.60
C ASN A 505 4.83 -27.97 -3.84
N ALA A 506 5.94 -28.16 -4.55
CA ALA A 506 7.29 -28.06 -4.01
C ALA A 506 7.91 -26.66 -4.22
N CYS A 507 7.19 -25.74 -4.88
CA CYS A 507 7.63 -24.37 -5.10
C CYS A 507 6.99 -23.43 -4.07
N HIS A 508 7.83 -22.81 -3.25
CA HIS A 508 7.43 -21.93 -2.17
C HIS A 508 7.75 -20.46 -2.48
N PRO A 509 7.24 -19.48 -1.71
CA PRO A 509 7.49 -18.07 -1.97
C PRO A 509 8.95 -17.62 -1.94
N ASN A 510 9.85 -18.41 -1.35
CA ASN A 510 11.28 -18.16 -1.37
C ASN A 510 11.99 -18.75 -2.60
N ASN A 511 11.24 -19.21 -3.61
CA ASN A 511 11.75 -19.66 -4.89
C ASN A 511 11.57 -18.62 -5.98
N THR A 512 12.59 -18.41 -6.82
CA THR A 512 12.58 -17.42 -7.91
C THR A 512 11.46 -17.70 -8.93
N GLU A 513 11.08 -18.97 -9.10
CA GLU A 513 10.01 -19.41 -9.97
C GLU A 513 8.63 -18.86 -9.56
N PHE A 514 8.44 -18.48 -8.29
CA PHE A 514 7.20 -17.87 -7.80
C PHE A 514 7.21 -16.35 -8.05
N LEU A 515 6.36 -15.88 -8.97
CA LEU A 515 6.30 -14.46 -9.34
C LEU A 515 5.44 -13.62 -8.39
N GLY A 516 4.49 -14.26 -7.70
CA GLY A 516 3.47 -13.60 -6.88
C GLY A 516 2.07 -14.11 -7.20
N SER A 517 1.07 -13.31 -6.87
CA SER A 517 -0.33 -13.64 -7.08
C SER A 517 -1.15 -12.48 -7.65
N PHE A 518 -2.36 -12.85 -8.08
CA PHE A 518 -3.49 -11.94 -8.19
C PHE A 518 -4.43 -12.23 -7.03
N SER A 519 -4.96 -11.19 -6.39
CA SER A 519 -5.95 -11.33 -5.32
C SER A 519 -6.99 -10.21 -5.34
N ASN A 520 -8.19 -10.52 -4.82
CA ASN A 520 -9.26 -9.56 -4.55
C ASN A 520 -9.80 -9.77 -3.15
N VAL A 521 -9.82 -8.70 -2.34
CA VAL A 521 -10.61 -8.66 -1.10
C VAL A 521 -12.07 -8.34 -1.47
N PRO A 522 -13.05 -9.10 -0.96
CA PRO A 522 -14.46 -8.80 -1.14
C PRO A 522 -14.81 -7.33 -0.86
N HIS A 523 -15.60 -6.72 -1.74
CA HIS A 523 -16.18 -5.40 -1.53
C HIS A 523 -17.40 -5.22 -2.45
N GLY A 524 -18.32 -4.35 -2.07
CA GLY A 524 -19.60 -4.21 -2.74
C GLY A 524 -19.66 -3.24 -3.91
N HIS A 525 -20.85 -3.20 -4.52
CA HIS A 525 -21.20 -2.65 -5.84
C HIS A 525 -20.69 -3.50 -7.02
N ARG A 526 -21.13 -3.20 -8.26
CA ARG A 526 -20.78 -3.85 -9.56
C ARG A 526 -20.24 -5.29 -9.50
N MET A 527 -21.07 -6.27 -9.89
CA MET A 527 -20.79 -7.70 -9.68
C MET A 527 -19.60 -8.26 -10.46
N ILE A 528 -19.26 -7.77 -11.66
CA ILE A 528 -18.21 -8.37 -12.48
C ILE A 528 -17.19 -7.30 -12.89
N VAL A 529 -15.92 -7.59 -12.64
CA VAL A 529 -14.77 -6.71 -12.93
C VAL A 529 -13.83 -7.41 -13.89
N LYS A 530 -13.17 -6.65 -14.77
CA LYS A 530 -12.16 -7.13 -15.71
C LYS A 530 -10.87 -6.35 -15.51
N THR A 531 -9.76 -7.02 -15.19
CA THR A 531 -8.46 -6.34 -15.02
C THR A 531 -7.34 -7.13 -15.67
N ASN A 532 -6.11 -6.63 -15.59
CA ASN A 532 -4.90 -7.32 -16.00
C ASN A 532 -3.96 -7.46 -14.81
N ARG A 533 -3.03 -8.42 -14.88
CA ARG A 533 -1.94 -8.54 -13.90
C ARG A 533 -0.60 -8.55 -14.61
N ARG A 534 0.38 -7.81 -14.08
CA ARG A 534 1.70 -7.64 -14.67
C ARG A 534 2.79 -8.09 -13.71
N PHE A 535 3.78 -8.82 -14.23
CA PHE A 535 4.96 -9.24 -13.50
C PHE A 535 6.22 -8.89 -14.28
N ARG A 536 7.19 -8.25 -13.64
CA ARG A 536 8.54 -8.03 -14.17
C ARG A 536 9.32 -9.33 -14.12
N ILE A 537 9.92 -9.70 -15.25
CA ILE A 537 10.55 -11.02 -15.41
C ILE A 537 12.00 -10.97 -15.91
N SER A 538 12.59 -9.82 -16.25
CA SER A 538 13.98 -9.82 -16.76
C SER A 538 14.98 -10.33 -15.73
N GLU A 539 14.92 -9.84 -14.50
CA GLU A 539 15.76 -10.27 -13.37
C GLU A 539 15.47 -11.74 -13.01
N VAL A 540 14.19 -12.13 -13.05
CA VAL A 540 13.76 -13.51 -12.78
C VAL A 540 14.36 -14.48 -13.81
N LEU A 541 14.31 -14.14 -15.10
CA LEU A 541 14.87 -14.95 -16.18
C LEU A 541 16.39 -15.04 -16.13
N GLU A 542 17.07 -13.98 -15.67
CA GLU A 542 18.51 -14.03 -15.39
C GLU A 542 18.83 -15.07 -14.32
N GLU A 543 18.13 -15.00 -13.18
CA GLU A 543 18.38 -15.89 -12.04
C GLU A 543 18.08 -17.35 -12.35
N LEU A 544 17.05 -17.60 -13.15
CA LEU A 544 16.70 -18.95 -13.61
C LEU A 544 17.66 -19.48 -14.70
N GLY A 545 18.57 -18.65 -15.22
CA GLY A 545 19.43 -19.01 -16.35
C GLY A 545 18.64 -19.19 -17.65
N ALA A 546 17.51 -18.50 -17.79
CA ALA A 546 16.55 -18.60 -18.89
C ALA A 546 16.58 -17.40 -19.85
N ARG A 547 17.59 -16.52 -19.75
CA ARG A 547 17.76 -15.34 -20.62
C ARG A 547 17.75 -15.65 -22.11
N ASP A 548 18.32 -16.78 -22.50
CA ASP A 548 18.44 -17.18 -23.91
C ASP A 548 17.27 -18.04 -24.40
N TYR A 549 16.26 -18.29 -23.57
CA TYR A 549 15.15 -19.16 -23.95
C TYR A 549 14.18 -18.41 -24.87
N ASP A 550 13.85 -18.92 -26.05
CA ASP A 550 12.85 -18.28 -26.92
C ASP A 550 11.41 -18.32 -26.33
N ARG A 551 11.18 -19.18 -25.33
CA ARG A 551 9.88 -19.44 -24.72
C ARG A 551 10.04 -19.74 -23.23
N VAL A 552 8.99 -19.54 -22.45
CA VAL A 552 8.95 -19.87 -21.02
C VAL A 552 7.67 -20.63 -20.70
N LEU A 553 7.73 -21.49 -19.68
CA LEU A 553 6.52 -22.08 -19.11
C LEU A 553 5.92 -21.09 -18.13
N VAL A 554 4.61 -20.85 -18.23
CA VAL A 554 3.84 -20.11 -17.23
C VAL A 554 2.79 -21.05 -16.65
N THR A 555 2.73 -21.10 -15.33
CA THR A 555 1.79 -21.94 -14.58
C THR A 555 0.91 -21.06 -13.71
N LEU A 556 -0.40 -21.18 -13.91
CA LEU A 556 -1.42 -20.51 -13.10
C LEU A 556 -2.07 -21.51 -12.16
N VAL A 557 -2.14 -21.18 -10.88
CA VAL A 557 -2.70 -22.08 -9.85
C VAL A 557 -3.82 -21.36 -9.10
N PRO A 558 -5.10 -21.72 -9.33
CA PRO A 558 -6.20 -21.15 -8.56
C PRO A 558 -6.09 -21.56 -7.09
N LYS A 559 -6.37 -20.61 -6.20
CA LYS A 559 -6.32 -20.78 -4.74
C LYS A 559 -7.66 -20.54 -4.05
N SER A 560 -8.59 -19.85 -4.71
CA SER A 560 -9.95 -19.65 -4.22
C SER A 560 -10.93 -19.63 -5.39
N ASN A 561 -11.93 -18.73 -5.37
CA ASN A 561 -12.99 -18.71 -6.36
C ASN A 561 -12.45 -18.61 -7.80
N PRO A 562 -13.02 -19.35 -8.77
CA PRO A 562 -12.56 -19.33 -10.15
C PRO A 562 -12.68 -17.95 -10.80
N VAL A 563 -11.75 -17.66 -11.71
CA VAL A 563 -11.74 -16.46 -12.55
C VAL A 563 -11.74 -16.83 -14.01
N LYS A 564 -12.29 -15.98 -14.89
CA LYS A 564 -11.99 -16.13 -16.31
C LYS A 564 -10.72 -15.38 -16.65
N ILE A 565 -9.94 -15.94 -17.56
CA ILE A 565 -8.70 -15.32 -18.08
C ILE A 565 -8.81 -15.34 -19.60
N ASN A 566 -8.57 -14.18 -20.21
CA ASN A 566 -8.70 -14.00 -21.66
C ASN A 566 -7.41 -14.33 -22.42
N GLY A 567 -6.24 -14.15 -21.80
CA GLY A 567 -4.96 -14.42 -22.45
C GLY A 567 -3.75 -14.24 -21.54
N ILE A 568 -2.58 -14.64 -22.06
CA ILE A 568 -1.28 -14.40 -21.44
C ILE A 568 -0.28 -14.07 -22.55
N ASN A 569 0.53 -13.02 -22.35
CA ASN A 569 1.64 -12.70 -23.24
C ASN A 569 2.84 -12.11 -22.48
N ILE A 570 3.97 -12.00 -23.17
CA ILE A 570 5.15 -11.27 -22.71
C ILE A 570 5.39 -10.11 -23.66
N LYS A 571 5.61 -8.92 -23.11
CA LYS A 571 5.93 -7.71 -23.86
C LYS A 571 7.04 -6.92 -23.18
N PHE A 572 7.57 -5.93 -23.90
CA PHE A 572 8.52 -4.98 -23.35
C PHE A 572 7.80 -3.78 -22.75
N ASP A 573 8.18 -3.41 -21.53
CA ASP A 573 7.85 -2.15 -20.88
C ASP A 573 9.05 -1.19 -21.12
N PRO A 574 8.84 -0.06 -21.81
CA PRO A 574 9.92 0.86 -22.20
C PRO A 574 10.57 1.60 -21.03
#